data_AF-K1S0U4-F1
#
_entry.id   AF-K1S0U4-F1
#
_cell.length_a   1.000
_cell.length_b   1.000
_cell.length_c   1.000
_cell.angle_alpha   90.00
_cell.angle_beta   90.00
_cell.angle_gamma   90.00
#
_symmetry.space_group_name_H-M   'P 1'
#
loop_
_entity.id
_entity.type
_entity.pdbx_description
1 polymer ?
#
loop_
_entity_poly.entity_id
_entity_poly.type
_entity_poly.pdbx_seq_one_letter_code
_entity_poly.pdbx_strand_id
1 'polypeptide(L)'
;MMYTNVIGYQIPNLSLPKAKKTNLNRYGRMRLDYLEQNEPNLCDQMMLEGTLLPSCRKMGLDAQQMVDKTLHDLMQKAQMPDRKTNPLGWA
;
A
#
# COMPACT_ATOMS: atom_id res chain seq x y z
N MET A 1 -21.46 21.10 14.89
CA MET A 1 -21.93 20.55 13.61
C MET A 1 -22.60 21.66 12.82
N MET A 2 -22.22 21.87 11.56
CA MET A 2 -22.88 22.84 10.68
C MET A 2 -23.99 22.13 9.90
N TYR A 3 -25.09 22.83 9.63
CA TYR A 3 -26.24 22.32 8.88
C TYR A 3 -26.55 23.25 7.72
N THR A 4 -27.00 22.68 6.60
CA THR A 4 -27.49 23.43 5.45
C THR A 4 -28.99 23.22 5.31
N ASN A 5 -29.75 24.30 5.15
CA ASN A 5 -31.18 24.21 4.88
C ASN A 5 -31.39 23.94 3.39
N VAL A 6 -32.04 22.82 3.09
CA VAL A 6 -32.46 22.47 1.74
C VAL A 6 -33.96 22.23 1.78
N ILE A 7 -34.74 23.16 1.21
CA ILE A 7 -36.21 23.07 1.11
C ILE A 7 -36.85 22.82 2.49
N GLY A 8 -36.40 23.53 3.53
CA GLY A 8 -36.93 23.40 4.89
C GLY A 8 -36.34 22.26 5.73
N TYR A 9 -35.56 21.35 5.13
CA TYR A 9 -34.87 20.29 5.85
C TYR A 9 -33.47 20.74 6.28
N GLN A 10 -33.10 20.46 7.53
CA GLN A 10 -31.74 20.65 8.03
C GLN A 10 -30.89 19.41 7.74
N ILE A 11 -29.96 19.53 6.80
CA ILE A 11 -29.04 18.45 6.43
C ILE A 11 -27.68 18.72 7.09
N PRO A 12 -27.11 17.78 7.86
CA PRO A 12 -25.79 17.97 8.45
C PRO A 12 -24.73 18.04 7.36
N ASN A 13 -23.80 18.98 7.51
CA ASN A 13 -22.65 19.10 6.62
C ASN A 13 -21.63 18.01 6.98
N LEU A 14 -21.68 16.91 6.24
CA LEU A 14 -20.74 15.81 6.35
C LEU A 14 -19.52 16.12 5.48
N SER A 15 -18.32 16.00 6.05
CA SER A 15 -17.06 16.07 5.31
C SER A 15 -16.15 14.96 5.79
N LEU A 16 -15.47 14.29 4.86
CA LEU A 16 -14.43 13.35 5.22
C LEU A 16 -13.19 14.13 5.66
N PRO A 17 -12.50 13.72 6.75
CA PRO A 17 -11.22 14.30 7.10
C PRO A 17 -10.25 14.14 5.93
N LYS A 18 -9.43 15.17 5.68
CA LYS A 18 -8.46 15.12 4.57
C LYS A 18 -7.55 13.91 4.75
N ALA A 19 -7.62 12.98 3.80
CA ALA A 19 -6.76 11.81 3.77
C ALA A 19 -5.28 12.26 3.77
N LYS A 20 -4.49 11.70 4.69
CA LYS A 20 -3.06 11.96 4.74
C LYS A 20 -2.43 11.45 3.45
N LYS A 21 -1.75 12.33 2.70
CA LYS A 21 -0.99 11.95 1.50
C LYS A 21 0.09 10.95 1.92
N THR A 22 -0.17 9.68 1.62
CA THR A 22 0.68 8.57 2.01
C THR A 22 1.21 7.93 0.74
N ASN A 23 2.51 8.05 0.50
CA ASN A 23 3.14 7.46 -0.67
C ASN A 23 3.22 5.94 -0.50
N LEU A 24 2.61 5.19 -1.42
CA LEU A 24 2.66 3.73 -1.48
C LEU A 24 3.78 3.26 -2.40
N ASN A 25 4.53 2.24 -1.95
CA ASN A 25 5.46 1.50 -2.80
C ASN A 25 4.71 0.53 -3.73
N ARG A 26 5.44 -0.20 -4.59
CA ARG A 26 4.85 -1.15 -5.56
C ARG A 26 3.91 -2.16 -4.89
N TYR A 27 4.33 -2.74 -3.76
CA TYR A 27 3.55 -3.75 -3.04
C TYR A 27 2.31 -3.16 -2.34
N GLY A 28 2.42 -1.94 -1.83
CA GLY A 28 1.29 -1.22 -1.24
C GLY A 28 0.23 -0.87 -2.29
N ARG A 29 0.64 -0.49 -3.51
CA ARG A 29 -0.29 -0.28 -4.64
C ARG A 29 -0.96 -1.58 -5.05
N MET A 30 -0.21 -2.68 -5.13
CA MET A 30 -0.76 -4.00 -5.44
C MET A 30 -1.86 -4.42 -4.46
N ARG A 31 -1.70 -4.14 -3.16
CA ARG A 31 -2.75 -4.39 -2.17
C ARG A 31 -3.98 -3.49 -2.39
N LEU A 32 -3.78 -2.24 -2.75
CA LEU A 32 -4.88 -1.32 -3.05
C LEU A 32 -5.69 -1.82 -4.26
N ASP A 33 -5.00 -2.15 -5.36
CA ASP A 33 -5.63 -2.68 -6.58
C ASP A 33 -6.41 -3.97 -6.29
N TYR A 34 -5.87 -4.84 -5.44
CA TYR A 34 -6.56 -6.05 -4.99
C TYR A 34 -7.85 -5.74 -4.22
N LEU A 35 -7.80 -4.80 -3.26
CA LEU A 35 -8.97 -4.41 -2.47
C LEU A 35 -10.07 -3.79 -3.33
N GLU A 36 -9.70 -2.95 -4.29
CA GLU A 36 -10.66 -2.32 -5.22
C GLU A 36 -11.36 -3.35 -6.12
N GLN A 37 -10.64 -4.37 -6.59
CA GLN A 37 -11.18 -5.36 -7.52
C GLN A 37 -11.92 -6.52 -6.84
N ASN A 38 -11.43 -6.98 -5.69
CA ASN A 38 -11.89 -8.22 -5.06
C ASN A 38 -12.77 -7.97 -3.83
N GLU A 39 -12.54 -6.87 -3.10
CA GLU A 39 -13.17 -6.59 -1.81
C GLU A 39 -13.63 -5.12 -1.70
N PRO A 40 -14.50 -4.63 -2.61
CA PRO A 40 -14.86 -3.22 -2.67
C PRO A 40 -15.51 -2.72 -1.38
N ASN A 41 -16.33 -3.55 -0.72
CA ASN A 41 -16.98 -3.21 0.55
C ASN A 41 -15.95 -2.92 1.66
N LEU A 42 -14.90 -3.74 1.74
CA LEU A 42 -13.82 -3.54 2.71
C LEU A 42 -13.00 -2.30 2.36
N CYS A 43 -12.75 -2.06 1.06
CA CYS A 43 -12.08 -0.86 0.59
C CYS A 43 -12.83 0.40 1.02
N ASP A 44 -14.14 0.44 0.80
CA ASP A 44 -15.02 1.55 1.19
C ASP A 44 -15.04 1.75 2.70
N GLN A 45 -15.18 0.67 3.47
CA GLN A 45 -15.13 0.74 4.93
C GLN A 45 -13.80 1.35 5.41
N MET A 46 -12.68 0.84 4.92
CA MET A 46 -11.35 1.35 5.31
C MET A 46 -11.10 2.78 4.83
N MET A 47 -11.71 3.18 3.71
CA MET A 47 -11.66 4.55 3.22
C MET A 47 -12.41 5.50 4.17
N LEU A 48 -13.61 5.12 4.60
CA LEU A 48 -14.43 5.89 5.55
C LEU A 48 -13.76 5.99 6.93
N GLU A 49 -13.13 4.90 7.39
CA GLU A 49 -12.35 4.88 8.63
C GLU A 49 -11.01 5.63 8.51
N GLY A 50 -10.56 5.97 7.28
CA GLY A 50 -9.26 6.58 7.03
C GLY A 50 -8.07 5.62 7.22
N THR A 51 -8.30 4.32 7.30
CA THR A 51 -7.31 3.26 7.55
C THR A 51 -6.78 2.60 6.28
N LEU A 52 -7.40 2.87 5.12
CA LEU A 52 -7.06 2.28 3.82
C LEU A 52 -5.58 2.45 3.46
N LEU A 53 -5.12 3.70 3.29
CA LEU A 53 -3.75 3.98 2.87
C LEU A 53 -2.70 3.57 3.93
N PRO A 54 -2.90 3.80 5.24
CA PRO A 54 -2.00 3.29 6.28
C PRO A 54 -1.84 1.77 6.25
N SER A 55 -2.93 1.02 6.08
CA SER A 55 -2.91 -0.45 5.99
C SER A 55 -2.17 -0.93 4.75
N CYS A 56 -2.45 -0.32 3.60
CA CYS A 56 -1.75 -0.63 2.35
C CYS A 56 -0.25 -0.35 2.45
N ARG A 57 0.14 0.76 3.08
CA ARG A 57 1.55 1.10 3.31
C ARG A 57 2.23 0.07 4.21
N LYS A 58 1.59 -0.33 5.31
CA LYS A 58 2.17 -1.30 6.26
C LYS A 58 2.48 -2.62 5.55
N MET A 59 1.50 -3.20 4.87
CA MET A 59 1.72 -4.44 4.14
C MET A 59 2.70 -4.30 2.98
N GLY A 60 2.72 -3.14 2.32
CA GLY A 60 3.71 -2.86 1.29
C GLY A 60 5.15 -2.86 1.83
N LEU A 61 5.36 -2.36 3.04
CA LEU A 61 6.67 -2.38 3.71
C LEU A 61 7.03 -3.80 4.16
N ASP A 62 6.10 -4.55 4.73
CA ASP A 62 6.33 -5.92 5.18
C ASP A 62 6.72 -6.83 4.00
N ALA A 63 6.02 -6.69 2.87
CA ALA A 63 6.34 -7.42 1.64
C ALA A 63 7.73 -7.04 1.09
N GLN A 64 8.07 -5.74 1.11
CA GLN A 64 9.39 -5.28 0.69
C GLN A 64 10.49 -5.88 1.57
N GLN A 65 10.32 -5.85 2.89
CA GLN A 65 11.27 -6.45 3.82
C GLN A 65 11.45 -7.94 3.61
N MET A 66 10.38 -8.67 3.27
CA MET A 66 10.46 -10.09 2.96
C MET A 66 11.31 -10.33 1.71
N VAL A 67 11.09 -9.55 0.65
CA VAL A 67 11.88 -9.63 -0.59
C VAL A 67 13.35 -9.30 -0.32
N ASP A 68 13.63 -8.24 0.42
CA ASP A 68 14.99 -7.83 0.75
C ASP A 68 15.72 -8.92 1.56
N LYS A 69 15.04 -9.54 2.53
CA LYS A 69 15.57 -10.67 3.31
C LYS A 69 15.84 -11.89 2.43
N THR A 70 14.87 -12.29 1.62
CA THR A 70 15.03 -13.44 0.71
C THR A 70 16.17 -13.21 -0.28
N LEU A 71 16.28 -12.00 -0.82
CA LEU A 71 17.39 -11.63 -1.70
C LEU A 71 18.72 -11.76 -0.96
N HIS A 72 18.81 -11.25 0.27
CA HIS A 72 20.02 -11.35 1.06
C HIS A 72 20.42 -12.80 1.35
N ASP A 73 19.46 -13.64 1.77
CA ASP A 73 19.69 -15.06 2.05
C ASP A 73 20.16 -15.82 0.80
N LEU A 74 19.57 -15.51 -0.37
CA LEU A 74 20.00 -16.08 -1.64
C LEU A 74 21.41 -15.64 -2.03
N MET A 75 21.76 -14.37 -1.79
CA MET A 75 23.11 -13.85 -2.02
C MET A 75 24.16 -14.50 -1.11
N GLN A 76 23.81 -14.86 0.13
CA GLN A 76 24.72 -15.58 1.02
C GLN A 76 24.91 -17.04 0.62
N LYS A 77 23.85 -17.70 0.13
CA LYS A 77 23.90 -19.12 -0.24
C LYS A 77 24.51 -19.35 -1.63
N ALA A 78 24.29 -18.44 -2.57
CA ALA A 78 24.92 -18.51 -3.87
C ALA A 78 26.36 -18.01 -3.74
N GLN A 79 27.35 -18.83 -4.13
CA GLN A 79 28.65 -18.30 -4.56
C GLN A 79 28.39 -17.51 -5.85
N MET A 80 27.87 -16.29 -5.73
CA MET A 80 27.67 -15.43 -6.90
C MET A 80 29.06 -15.17 -7.48
N PRO A 81 29.29 -15.49 -8.77
CA PRO A 81 30.55 -15.19 -9.40
C PRO A 81 30.79 -13.69 -9.26
N ASP A 82 31.92 -13.28 -8.69
CA ASP A 82 32.20 -11.85 -8.57
C ASP A 82 32.25 -11.28 -9.98
N ARG A 83 31.47 -10.23 -10.22
CA ARG A 83 31.27 -9.63 -11.54
C ARG A 83 32.59 -9.14 -12.15
N LYS A 84 33.61 -8.91 -11.30
CA LYS A 84 34.97 -8.58 -11.72
C LYS A 84 35.85 -9.78 -12.06
N THR A 85 35.61 -10.95 -11.47
CA THR A 85 36.48 -12.13 -11.64
C THR A 85 35.88 -13.21 -12.55
N ASN A 86 34.55 -13.26 -12.72
CA ASN A 86 33.90 -14.19 -13.63
C ASN A 86 32.63 -13.58 -14.28
N PRO A 87 32.79 -12.75 -15.33
CA PRO A 87 31.66 -12.13 -16.03
C PRO A 87 30.79 -13.14 -16.82
N LEU A 88 31.31 -14.32 -17.15
CA LEU A 88 30.57 -15.38 -17.88
C LEU A 88 29.52 -16.08 -17.01
N GLY A 89 29.63 -16.02 -15.68
CA GLY A 89 28.61 -16.56 -14.77
C GLY A 89 27.35 -15.70 -14.64
N TRP A 90 27.28 -14.57 -15.35
CA TRP A 90 26.15 -13.63 -15.39
C TRP A 90 25.51 -13.51 -16.78
N ALA A 91 25.97 -14.28 -17.77
CA ALA A 91 25.43 -14.30 -19.13
C ALA A 91 24.08 -15.03 -19.20
#